data_AF-A0A075JRI4-F1
#
_entry.id   AF-A0A075JRI4-F1
#
_cell.length_a   1.000
_cell.length_b   1.000
_cell.length_c   1.000
_cell.angle_alpha   90.00
_cell.angle_beta   90.00
_cell.angle_gamma   90.00
#
_symmetry.space_group_name_H-M   'P 1'
#
loop_
_entity.id
_entity.type
_entity.pdbx_description
1 polymer ?
#
loop_
_entity_poly.entity_id
_entity_poly.type
_entity_poly.pdbx_seq_one_letter_code
_entity_poly.pdbx_strand_id
1 'polypeptide(L)'
;MNEENKGTPKNKWSNIFRKKWFFPALYLTIAAVLLSVVVWYQNLDNQIPDAQDQIDNQEEGFSPNPNDDEAQPVMDQQEVIEMPVTNQDQAEIVTKFFDYNAEQKDQESALVLYNNRYYQSKGVDIASANDETFDVVAALSGTITEVKEDPLLGNVVVLSHDNEVMTYYASLGDVKVKAGEKIKQGDLLGTAGKNLFGKDSGTHVYFELRKDGKEVNPETYFNQPVSKLENITEEVAEEEKAEDQSEQTEATETEDSSTEPAQEEDTQENDETNTDADKQEEQDKEETNDTSASA
;
A
#
# COMPACT_ATOMS: atom_id res chain seq x y z
N MET A 1 -41.87 71.02 -38.66
CA MET A 1 -43.17 70.73 -39.29
C MET A 1 -42.97 69.54 -40.22
N ASN A 2 -43.66 68.44 -39.89
CA ASN A 2 -44.16 67.37 -40.77
C ASN A 2 -43.09 66.48 -41.45
N GLU A 3 -43.29 65.19 -41.70
CA GLU A 3 -44.08 64.07 -41.17
C GLU A 3 -43.66 62.88 -42.05
N GLU A 4 -43.90 61.67 -41.58
CA GLU A 4 -43.55 60.38 -42.18
C GLU A 4 -44.07 60.18 -43.63
N ASN A 5 -43.39 59.33 -44.41
CA ASN A 5 -44.12 58.38 -45.25
C ASN A 5 -43.39 57.03 -45.35
N LYS A 6 -43.97 56.03 -44.70
CA LYS A 6 -43.59 54.62 -44.73
C LYS A 6 -44.10 53.99 -46.04
N GLY A 7 -43.21 53.36 -46.79
CA GLY A 7 -43.56 52.42 -47.86
C GLY A 7 -43.07 51.02 -47.50
N THR A 8 -43.96 50.16 -47.01
CA THR A 8 -43.71 48.72 -46.84
C THR A 8 -43.61 48.03 -48.20
N PRO A 9 -42.57 47.23 -48.50
CA PRO A 9 -42.63 46.32 -49.64
C PRO A 9 -43.57 45.15 -49.31
N LYS A 10 -44.61 45.00 -50.15
CA LYS A 10 -45.59 43.90 -50.09
C LYS A 10 -44.90 42.54 -50.23
N ASN A 11 -45.03 41.69 -49.21
CA ASN A 11 -44.61 40.29 -49.26
C ASN A 11 -45.46 39.50 -50.28
N LYS A 12 -44.86 39.15 -51.42
CA LYS A 12 -45.48 38.36 -52.51
C LYS A 12 -45.59 36.85 -52.22
N TRP A 13 -45.41 36.44 -50.96
CA TRP A 13 -45.33 35.02 -50.58
C TRP A 13 -46.68 34.40 -50.20
N SER A 14 -47.68 35.19 -49.81
CA SER A 14 -48.99 34.67 -49.35
C SER A 14 -49.85 34.03 -50.44
N ASN A 15 -49.52 34.22 -51.72
CA ASN A 15 -50.24 33.63 -52.85
C ASN A 15 -49.74 32.23 -53.25
N ILE A 16 -48.56 31.83 -52.79
CA ILE A 16 -47.94 30.57 -53.18
C ILE A 16 -48.40 29.45 -52.22
N PHE A 17 -48.58 29.77 -50.93
CA PHE A 17 -49.03 28.87 -49.86
C PHE A 17 -50.51 28.46 -49.93
N ARG A 18 -51.30 29.02 -50.85
CA ARG A 18 -52.73 28.68 -51.01
C ARG A 18 -53.00 27.61 -52.07
N LYS A 19 -51.97 27.15 -52.79
CA LYS A 19 -52.12 26.11 -53.81
C LYS A 19 -51.98 24.73 -53.16
N LYS A 20 -52.96 23.85 -53.41
CA LYS A 20 -52.99 22.46 -52.88
C LYS A 20 -51.76 21.61 -53.27
N TRP A 21 -50.97 22.06 -54.24
CA TRP A 21 -49.72 21.43 -54.70
C TRP A 21 -48.44 22.01 -54.07
N PHE A 22 -48.55 23.06 -53.26
CA PHE A 22 -47.38 23.69 -52.64
C PHE A 22 -46.69 22.79 -51.61
N PHE A 23 -47.46 22.16 -50.71
CA PHE A 23 -46.91 21.25 -49.71
C PHE A 23 -46.31 19.97 -50.32
N PRO A 24 -46.93 19.31 -51.33
CA PRO A 24 -46.29 18.23 -52.08
C PRO A 24 -44.97 18.64 -52.76
N ALA A 25 -44.93 19.80 -53.42
CA ALA A 25 -43.70 20.27 -54.07
C ALA A 25 -42.60 20.61 -53.06
N LEU A 26 -42.95 21.23 -51.92
CA LEU A 26 -42.01 21.52 -50.84
C LEU A 26 -41.45 20.22 -50.23
N TYR A 27 -42.29 19.20 -50.04
CA TYR A 27 -41.85 17.90 -49.54
C TYR A 27 -40.90 17.21 -50.52
N LEU A 28 -41.16 17.29 -51.83
CA LEU A 28 -40.25 16.76 -52.85
C LEU A 28 -38.90 17.48 -52.86
N THR A 29 -38.88 18.80 -52.65
CA THR A 29 -37.60 19.54 -52.57
C THR A 29 -36.80 19.18 -51.33
N ILE A 30 -37.45 19.01 -50.17
CA ILE A 30 -36.78 18.61 -48.93
C ILE A 30 -36.27 17.16 -49.05
N ALA A 31 -37.06 16.27 -49.65
CA ALA A 31 -36.64 14.89 -49.93
C ALA A 31 -35.43 14.84 -50.87
N ALA A 32 -35.38 15.69 -51.89
CA ALA A 32 -34.23 15.78 -52.79
C ALA A 32 -32.97 16.29 -52.06
N VAL A 33 -33.10 17.26 -51.15
CA VAL A 33 -31.97 17.74 -50.33
C VAL A 33 -31.49 16.65 -49.36
N LEU A 34 -32.41 15.94 -48.71
CA LEU A 34 -32.05 14.82 -47.82
C LEU A 34 -31.37 13.68 -48.59
N LEU A 35 -31.86 13.31 -49.77
CA LEU A 35 -31.19 12.33 -50.63
C LEU A 35 -29.82 12.82 -51.09
N SER A 36 -29.67 14.11 -51.38
CA SER A 36 -28.37 14.70 -51.73
C SER A 36 -27.37 14.63 -50.56
N VAL A 37 -27.84 14.86 -49.34
CA VAL A 37 -27.03 14.73 -48.11
C VAL A 37 -26.68 13.27 -47.83
N VAL A 38 -27.61 12.32 -48.02
CA VAL A 38 -27.34 10.88 -47.86
C VAL A 38 -26.35 10.38 -48.93
N VAL A 39 -26.48 10.81 -50.19
CA VAL A 39 -25.51 10.48 -51.25
C VAL A 39 -24.15 11.11 -50.95
N TRP A 40 -24.11 12.34 -50.43
CA TRP A 40 -22.87 12.98 -50.02
C TRP A 40 -22.23 12.27 -48.80
N TYR A 41 -23.03 11.82 -47.84
CA TYR A 41 -22.60 11.05 -46.67
C TYR A 41 -22.07 9.66 -47.06
N GLN A 42 -22.78 8.95 -47.94
CA GLN A 42 -22.29 7.68 -48.50
C GLN A 42 -21.02 7.86 -49.35
N ASN A 43 -20.85 9.00 -50.01
CA ASN A 43 -19.62 9.34 -50.72
C ASN A 43 -18.48 9.83 -49.78
N LEU A 44 -18.79 10.14 -48.52
CA LEU A 44 -17.80 10.45 -47.50
C LEU A 44 -17.19 9.16 -46.93
N ASP A 45 -17.98 8.09 -46.78
CA ASP A 45 -17.47 6.75 -46.43
C ASP A 45 -16.55 6.19 -47.54
N ASN A 46 -16.80 6.49 -48.82
CA ASN A 46 -15.92 6.08 -49.93
C ASN A 46 -14.59 6.86 -50.03
N GLN A 47 -14.33 7.84 -49.15
CA GLN A 47 -13.05 8.58 -49.07
C GLN A 47 -12.29 8.33 -47.76
N ILE A 48 -12.84 7.51 -46.87
CA ILE A 48 -12.05 6.91 -45.81
C ILE A 48 -11.52 5.61 -46.41
N PRO A 49 -10.19 5.42 -46.54
CA PRO A 49 -9.68 4.13 -46.91
C PRO A 49 -10.08 3.16 -45.80
N ASP A 50 -10.99 2.23 -46.10
CA ASP A 50 -11.10 1.00 -45.34
C ASP A 50 -9.71 0.37 -45.33
N ALA A 51 -9.08 0.34 -44.17
CA ALA A 51 -7.75 -0.20 -43.95
C ALA A 51 -7.74 -1.74 -43.96
N GLN A 52 -8.61 -2.36 -44.76
CA GLN A 52 -8.57 -3.77 -45.06
C GLN A 52 -9.09 -4.01 -46.49
N ASP A 53 -8.28 -4.75 -47.24
CA ASP A 53 -8.62 -5.44 -48.49
C ASP A 53 -8.51 -4.67 -49.81
N GLN A 54 -7.30 -4.19 -50.12
CA GLN A 54 -6.70 -4.47 -51.44
C GLN A 54 -5.24 -4.92 -51.29
N ILE A 55 -5.10 -6.23 -51.06
CA ILE A 55 -4.01 -7.00 -51.65
C ILE A 55 -4.22 -6.92 -53.15
N ASP A 56 -3.49 -6.04 -53.84
CA ASP A 56 -3.33 -6.16 -55.27
C ASP A 56 -1.85 -6.18 -55.64
N ASN A 57 -1.54 -7.14 -56.47
CA ASN A 57 -0.21 -7.58 -56.85
C ASN A 57 0.60 -6.43 -57.49
N GLN A 58 1.59 -5.93 -56.77
CA GLN A 58 2.80 -5.40 -57.37
C GLN A 58 4.00 -6.10 -56.75
N GLU A 59 4.63 -6.94 -57.59
CA GLU A 59 5.93 -7.56 -57.35
C GLU A 59 7.02 -6.49 -57.23
N GLU A 60 7.06 -5.80 -56.10
CA GLU A 60 8.26 -5.10 -55.63
C GLU A 60 8.82 -5.99 -54.52
N GLY A 61 9.94 -6.67 -54.81
CA GLY A 61 10.55 -7.66 -53.95
C GLY A 61 10.84 -7.12 -52.55
N PHE A 62 9.91 -7.31 -51.63
CA PHE A 62 10.13 -7.13 -50.21
C PHE A 62 10.94 -8.33 -49.73
N SER A 63 12.27 -8.19 -49.73
CA SER A 63 13.08 -9.05 -48.85
C SER A 63 12.66 -8.74 -47.42
N PRO A 64 12.08 -9.70 -46.68
CA PRO A 64 11.83 -9.47 -45.26
C PRO A 64 13.18 -9.18 -44.64
N ASN A 65 13.34 -7.99 -44.05
CA ASN A 65 14.43 -7.76 -43.13
C ASN A 65 14.18 -8.74 -41.96
N PRO A 66 15.06 -9.71 -41.70
CA PRO A 66 14.81 -10.75 -40.71
C PRO A 66 14.83 -10.24 -39.25
N ASN A 67 14.82 -8.92 -39.05
CA ASN A 67 15.02 -8.23 -37.78
C ASN A 67 13.92 -7.20 -37.46
N ASP A 68 12.75 -7.24 -38.11
CA ASP A 68 11.63 -6.38 -37.69
C ASP A 68 10.88 -7.08 -36.54
N ASP A 69 11.47 -6.99 -35.35
CA ASP A 69 10.81 -7.37 -34.11
C ASP A 69 9.60 -6.45 -33.91
N GLU A 70 8.43 -7.04 -33.71
CA GLU A 70 7.19 -6.32 -33.39
C GLU A 70 7.45 -5.33 -32.24
N ALA A 71 7.24 -4.03 -32.50
CA ALA A 71 7.49 -2.99 -31.52
C ALA A 71 6.59 -3.18 -30.28
N GLN A 72 7.17 -3.71 -29.21
CA GLN A 72 6.51 -3.75 -27.91
C GLN A 72 6.50 -2.35 -27.30
N PRO A 73 5.40 -1.90 -26.67
CA PRO A 73 5.36 -0.62 -26.00
C PRO A 73 6.40 -0.60 -24.85
N VAL A 74 7.30 0.38 -24.86
CA VAL A 74 8.42 0.51 -23.91
C VAL A 74 8.11 1.36 -22.67
N MET A 75 6.83 1.53 -22.33
CA MET A 75 6.42 2.31 -21.16
C MET A 75 5.55 1.43 -20.28
N ASP A 76 6.18 0.62 -19.43
CA ASP A 76 5.52 0.09 -18.26
C ASP A 76 5.03 1.29 -17.43
N GLN A 77 3.71 1.46 -17.35
CA GLN A 77 3.13 2.47 -16.46
C GLN A 77 3.47 2.03 -15.04
N GLN A 78 4.43 2.71 -14.42
CA GLN A 78 4.85 2.41 -13.06
C GLN A 78 3.64 2.49 -12.14
N GLU A 79 3.37 1.41 -11.42
CA GLU A 79 2.27 1.37 -10.46
C GLU A 79 2.50 2.40 -9.35
N VAL A 80 1.40 2.87 -8.77
CA VAL A 80 1.40 3.71 -7.58
C VAL A 80 1.16 2.82 -6.39
N ILE A 81 1.92 2.98 -5.31
CA ILE A 81 1.76 2.15 -4.11
C ILE A 81 0.48 2.55 -3.40
N GLU A 82 -0.49 1.64 -3.32
CA GLU A 82 -1.78 1.90 -2.66
C GLU A 82 -1.80 1.33 -1.24
N MET A 83 -2.70 1.83 -0.40
CA MET A 83 -2.96 1.20 0.89
C MET A 83 -3.58 -0.19 0.67
N PRO A 84 -3.26 -1.21 1.50
CA PRO A 84 -3.70 -2.58 1.32
C PRO A 84 -5.16 -2.82 1.80
N VAL A 85 -6.05 -1.86 1.53
CA VAL A 85 -7.45 -1.86 1.98
C VAL A 85 -8.38 -1.42 0.86
N THR A 86 -9.57 -2.05 0.78
CA THR A 86 -10.56 -1.70 -0.26
C THR A 86 -11.20 -0.33 0.00
N ASN A 87 -11.38 0.07 1.26
CA ASN A 87 -12.03 1.33 1.64
C ASN A 87 -11.15 2.14 2.59
N GLN A 88 -10.50 3.16 2.05
CA GLN A 88 -9.57 4.01 2.80
C GLN A 88 -10.27 4.87 3.85
N ASP A 89 -11.54 5.27 3.63
CA ASP A 89 -12.28 6.15 4.55
C ASP A 89 -12.63 5.45 5.88
N GLN A 90 -12.56 4.12 5.92
CA GLN A 90 -12.89 3.29 7.08
C GLN A 90 -11.66 2.74 7.79
N ALA A 91 -10.47 2.96 7.21
CA ALA A 91 -9.22 2.40 7.68
C ALA A 91 -8.34 3.49 8.29
N GLU A 92 -7.78 3.21 9.46
CA GLU A 92 -6.90 4.12 10.19
C GLU A 92 -5.61 3.40 10.54
N ILE A 93 -4.48 4.12 10.45
CA ILE A 93 -3.19 3.63 10.91
C ILE A 93 -3.15 3.78 12.42
N VAL A 94 -3.18 2.66 13.14
CA VAL A 94 -3.20 2.62 14.60
C VAL A 94 -1.81 2.42 15.21
N THR A 95 -0.92 1.74 14.48
CA THR A 95 0.52 1.62 14.81
C THR A 95 1.32 2.11 13.61
N LYS A 96 2.22 3.06 13.85
CA LYS A 96 3.07 3.65 12.79
C LYS A 96 4.36 2.88 12.59
N PHE A 97 5.10 3.21 11.53
CA PHE A 97 6.48 2.80 11.36
C PHE A 97 7.38 3.54 12.35
N PHE A 98 8.34 2.85 12.97
CA PHE A 98 9.23 3.48 13.94
C PHE A 98 10.36 4.26 13.25
N ASP A 99 10.34 5.59 13.41
CA ASP A 99 11.37 6.50 12.92
C ASP A 99 12.11 7.18 14.09
N TYR A 100 13.43 7.02 14.14
CA TYR A 100 14.30 7.61 15.16
C TYR A 100 14.29 9.15 15.15
N ASN A 101 13.95 9.75 14.02
CA ASN A 101 13.92 11.20 13.84
C ASN A 101 12.51 11.80 14.03
N ALA A 102 11.48 10.97 14.25
CA ALA A 102 10.12 11.44 14.47
C ALA A 102 9.93 12.06 15.86
N GLU A 103 8.82 12.80 16.02
CA GLU A 103 8.44 13.36 17.33
C GLU A 103 8.18 12.23 18.34
N GLN A 104 8.42 12.50 19.63
CA GLN A 104 8.25 11.50 20.70
C GLN A 104 6.86 10.82 20.67
N LYS A 105 5.81 11.59 20.38
CA LYS A 105 4.45 11.06 20.26
C LYS A 105 4.32 10.03 19.13
N ASP A 106 4.96 10.28 18.00
CA ASP A 106 4.93 9.37 16.85
C ASP A 106 5.77 8.13 17.13
N GLN A 107 6.93 8.29 17.79
CA GLN A 107 7.75 7.17 18.27
C GLN A 107 6.97 6.26 19.21
N GLU A 108 6.24 6.82 20.18
CA GLU A 108 5.38 6.07 21.10
C GLU A 108 4.28 5.29 20.36
N SER A 109 3.67 5.89 19.34
CA SER A 109 2.65 5.24 18.49
C SER A 109 3.20 4.16 17.55
N ALA A 110 4.52 4.06 17.44
CA ALA A 110 5.21 3.05 16.63
C ALA A 110 5.80 1.91 17.48
N LEU A 111 5.47 1.85 18.77
CA LEU A 111 5.90 0.77 19.66
C LEU A 111 4.82 -0.30 19.79
N VAL A 112 5.24 -1.56 19.64
CA VAL A 112 4.41 -2.75 19.85
C VAL A 112 4.74 -3.37 21.20
N LEU A 113 3.75 -3.55 22.07
CA LEU A 113 3.91 -4.18 23.38
C LEU A 113 3.63 -5.69 23.29
N TYR A 114 4.66 -6.50 23.53
CA TYR A 114 4.52 -7.95 23.57
C TYR A 114 5.34 -8.56 24.71
N ASN A 115 4.71 -9.41 25.54
CA ASN A 115 5.33 -10.05 26.71
C ASN A 115 6.11 -9.08 27.61
N ASN A 116 5.48 -7.96 27.98
CA ASN A 116 6.08 -6.93 28.84
C ASN A 116 7.33 -6.24 28.25
N ARG A 117 7.56 -6.35 26.94
CA ARG A 117 8.65 -5.68 26.21
C ARG A 117 8.08 -4.88 25.04
N TYR A 118 8.68 -3.71 24.81
CA TYR A 118 8.40 -2.89 23.64
C TYR A 118 9.31 -3.29 22.48
N TYR A 119 8.71 -3.36 21.29
CA TYR A 119 9.37 -3.60 20.02
C TYR A 119 9.08 -2.42 19.09
N GLN A 120 10.05 -2.04 18.28
CA GLN A 120 9.86 -1.03 17.25
C GLN A 120 9.10 -1.64 16.07
N SER A 121 8.03 -0.99 15.63
CA SER A 121 7.31 -1.39 14.44
C SER A 121 8.16 -1.17 13.18
N LYS A 122 8.18 -2.16 12.30
CA LYS A 122 8.88 -2.12 11.01
C LYS A 122 7.95 -1.87 9.83
N GLY A 123 6.67 -1.64 10.13
CA GLY A 123 5.60 -1.43 9.17
C GLY A 123 4.50 -0.61 9.81
N VAL A 124 3.27 -0.79 9.35
CA VAL A 124 2.10 -0.12 9.89
C VAL A 124 0.99 -1.11 10.21
N ASP A 125 0.29 -0.90 11.32
CA ASP A 125 -0.98 -1.59 11.57
C ASP A 125 -2.11 -0.72 11.07
N ILE A 126 -2.92 -1.27 10.16
CA ILE A 126 -4.11 -0.62 9.62
C ILE A 126 -5.33 -1.35 10.18
N ALA A 127 -6.19 -0.62 10.87
CA ALA A 127 -7.39 -1.14 11.51
C ALA A 127 -8.64 -0.40 11.03
N SER A 128 -9.80 -1.04 11.18
CA SER A 128 -11.08 -0.34 10.97
C SER A 128 -11.38 0.54 12.20
N ALA A 129 -11.91 1.74 11.97
CA ALA A 129 -12.32 2.65 13.05
C ALA A 129 -13.30 2.01 14.07
N ASN A 130 -14.02 0.95 13.66
CA ASN A 130 -15.00 0.24 14.48
C ASN A 130 -14.55 -1.14 14.97
N ASP A 131 -13.26 -1.50 14.82
CA ASP A 131 -12.71 -2.85 15.13
C ASP A 131 -13.34 -4.00 14.31
N GLU A 132 -14.02 -3.68 13.20
CA GLU A 132 -14.63 -4.66 12.29
C GLU A 132 -13.58 -5.27 11.33
N THR A 133 -13.80 -6.52 10.91
CA THR A 133 -13.00 -7.14 9.86
C THR A 133 -13.29 -6.49 8.50
N PHE A 134 -12.28 -6.39 7.66
CA PHE A 134 -12.36 -5.82 6.31
C PHE A 134 -11.47 -6.58 5.34
N ASP A 135 -11.72 -6.38 4.05
CA ASP A 135 -10.96 -7.01 2.97
C ASP A 135 -9.56 -6.38 2.84
N VAL A 136 -8.55 -7.25 2.80
CA VAL A 136 -7.16 -6.88 2.58
C VAL A 136 -6.80 -7.18 1.13
N VAL A 137 -6.32 -6.17 0.43
CA VAL A 137 -5.99 -6.23 -1.00
C VAL A 137 -4.50 -6.01 -1.24
N ALA A 138 -4.01 -6.45 -2.39
CA ALA A 138 -2.62 -6.25 -2.76
C ALA A 138 -2.33 -4.76 -3.04
N ALA A 139 -1.35 -4.21 -2.33
CA ALA A 139 -0.88 -2.83 -2.50
C ALA A 139 -0.19 -2.59 -3.87
N LEU A 140 0.33 -3.65 -4.49
CA LEU A 140 1.03 -3.66 -5.77
C LEU A 140 0.84 -5.02 -6.47
N SER A 141 0.91 -5.03 -7.80
CA SER A 141 0.94 -6.27 -8.57
C SER A 141 2.23 -7.05 -8.33
N GLY A 142 2.17 -8.37 -8.26
CA GLY A 142 3.33 -9.19 -7.98
C GLY A 142 3.04 -10.69 -7.99
N THR A 143 3.95 -11.45 -7.38
CA THR A 143 3.81 -12.89 -7.19
C THR A 143 3.85 -13.23 -5.70
N ILE A 144 2.91 -14.04 -5.22
CA ILE A 144 2.94 -14.55 -3.85
C ILE A 144 4.17 -15.43 -3.68
N THR A 145 5.09 -15.05 -2.80
CA THR A 145 6.28 -15.85 -2.48
C THR A 145 6.05 -16.76 -1.28
N GLU A 146 5.22 -16.34 -0.34
CA GLU A 146 4.95 -17.08 0.89
C GLU A 146 3.50 -16.91 1.35
N VAL A 147 2.91 -18.00 1.83
CA VAL A 147 1.68 -18.02 2.61
C VAL A 147 1.91 -18.95 3.79
N LYS A 148 1.79 -18.45 5.02
CA LYS A 148 1.97 -19.25 6.23
C LYS A 148 1.05 -18.82 7.36
N GLU A 149 0.80 -19.75 8.28
CA GLU A 149 0.16 -19.47 9.57
C GLU A 149 1.26 -19.36 10.63
N ASP A 150 1.38 -18.19 11.25
CA ASP A 150 2.33 -17.91 12.31
C ASP A 150 1.60 -17.76 13.66
N PRO A 151 1.97 -18.50 14.71
CA PRO A 151 1.26 -18.43 16.00
C PRO A 151 1.28 -17.05 16.67
N LEU A 152 2.28 -16.21 16.35
CA LEU A 152 2.48 -14.89 16.92
C LEU A 152 1.89 -13.81 16.01
N LEU A 153 2.12 -13.91 14.70
CA LEU A 153 1.75 -12.90 13.70
C LEU A 153 0.41 -13.14 13.02
N GLY A 154 -0.23 -14.30 13.22
CA GLY A 154 -1.44 -14.70 12.50
C GLY A 154 -1.10 -15.25 11.11
N ASN A 155 -2.06 -15.22 10.19
CA ASN A 155 -1.75 -15.58 8.81
C ASN A 155 -0.92 -14.50 8.14
N VAL A 156 0.12 -14.92 7.42
CA VAL A 156 1.08 -14.06 6.73
C VAL A 156 1.09 -14.39 5.25
N VAL A 157 1.01 -13.35 4.42
CA VAL A 157 1.16 -13.40 2.97
C VAL A 157 2.29 -12.46 2.58
N VAL A 158 3.19 -12.92 1.71
CA VAL A 158 4.31 -12.12 1.21
C VAL A 158 4.25 -12.06 -0.32
N LEU A 159 4.35 -10.86 -0.86
CA LEU A 159 4.40 -10.60 -2.30
C LEU A 159 5.79 -10.09 -2.67
N SER A 160 6.35 -10.66 -3.74
CA SER A 160 7.47 -10.07 -4.47
C SER A 160 6.94 -9.31 -5.67
N HIS A 161 7.48 -8.11 -5.86
CA HIS A 161 7.23 -7.24 -6.98
C HIS A 161 8.50 -7.11 -7.82
N ASP A 162 8.42 -6.34 -8.90
CA ASP A 162 9.61 -5.98 -9.66
C ASP A 162 10.52 -5.04 -8.85
N ASN A 163 11.76 -4.86 -9.32
CA ASN A 163 12.73 -3.92 -8.75
C ASN A 163 13.02 -4.15 -7.25
N GLU A 164 13.10 -5.42 -6.82
CA GLU A 164 13.43 -5.84 -5.45
C GLU A 164 12.51 -5.24 -4.37
N VAL A 165 11.28 -4.91 -4.75
CA VAL A 165 10.24 -4.48 -3.81
C VAL A 165 9.49 -5.71 -3.29
N MET A 166 9.23 -5.74 -1.98
CA MET A 166 8.40 -6.76 -1.35
C MET A 166 7.36 -6.12 -0.44
N THR A 167 6.17 -6.72 -0.39
CA THR A 167 5.14 -6.35 0.58
C THR A 167 4.74 -7.53 1.45
N TYR A 168 4.57 -7.28 2.75
CA TYR A 168 4.17 -8.27 3.75
C TYR A 168 2.82 -7.88 4.33
N TYR A 169 1.95 -8.88 4.48
CA TYR A 169 0.61 -8.74 5.03
C TYR A 169 0.45 -9.78 6.13
N ALA A 170 0.45 -9.34 7.39
CA ALA A 170 0.29 -10.19 8.56
C ALA A 170 -0.96 -9.79 9.38
N SER A 171 -1.24 -10.54 10.44
CA SER A 171 -2.50 -10.45 11.20
C SER A 171 -3.75 -10.78 10.36
N LEU A 172 -3.59 -11.53 9.26
CA LEU A 172 -4.74 -11.89 8.43
C LEU A 172 -5.62 -12.93 9.14
N GLY A 173 -6.93 -12.73 9.09
CA GLY A 173 -7.94 -13.66 9.59
C GLY A 173 -8.09 -14.85 8.64
N ASP A 174 -8.57 -14.58 7.42
CA ASP A 174 -8.61 -15.55 6.33
C ASP A 174 -7.58 -15.19 5.25
N VAL A 175 -7.07 -16.21 4.54
CA VAL A 175 -6.26 -16.04 3.32
C VAL A 175 -6.97 -16.68 2.14
N LYS A 176 -7.01 -15.98 0.99
CA LYS A 176 -7.69 -16.40 -0.24
C LYS A 176 -6.73 -16.73 -1.40
N VAL A 177 -5.42 -16.60 -1.17
CA VAL A 177 -4.36 -16.80 -2.16
C VAL A 177 -3.41 -17.93 -1.77
N LYS A 178 -2.55 -18.34 -2.70
CA LYS A 178 -1.51 -19.38 -2.46
C LYS A 178 -0.15 -18.97 -3.02
N ALA A 179 0.91 -19.55 -2.48
CA ALA A 179 2.27 -19.35 -2.98
C ALA A 179 2.40 -19.70 -4.49
N GLY A 180 3.14 -18.86 -5.21
CA GLY A 180 3.34 -18.93 -6.67
C GLY A 180 2.23 -18.29 -7.50
N GLU A 181 1.17 -17.79 -6.90
CA GLU A 181 0.09 -17.10 -7.61
C GLU A 181 0.50 -15.69 -8.05
N LYS A 182 0.11 -15.30 -9.27
CA LYS A 182 0.28 -13.93 -9.76
C LYS A 182 -0.95 -13.11 -9.35
N ILE A 183 -0.68 -11.98 -8.72
CA ILE A 183 -1.68 -11.09 -8.14
C ILE A 183 -1.54 -9.72 -8.78
N LYS A 184 -2.67 -9.09 -9.10
CA LYS A 184 -2.71 -7.70 -9.53
C LYS A 184 -2.95 -6.80 -8.33
N GLN A 185 -2.49 -5.56 -8.42
CA GLN A 185 -2.87 -4.53 -7.46
C GLN A 185 -4.40 -4.49 -7.29
N GLY A 186 -4.85 -4.38 -6.04
CA GLY A 186 -6.27 -4.37 -5.67
C GLY A 186 -6.94 -5.75 -5.60
N ASP A 187 -6.26 -6.83 -6.01
CA ASP A 187 -6.82 -8.19 -5.85
C ASP A 187 -6.90 -8.57 -4.37
N LEU A 188 -7.96 -9.30 -4.01
CA LEU A 188 -8.23 -9.75 -2.65
C LEU A 188 -7.21 -10.80 -2.20
N LEU A 189 -6.48 -10.51 -1.13
CA LEU A 189 -5.54 -11.43 -0.50
C LEU A 189 -6.19 -12.22 0.64
N GLY A 190 -7.09 -11.58 1.38
CA GLY A 190 -7.61 -12.10 2.63
C GLY A 190 -8.48 -11.10 3.38
N THR A 191 -8.65 -11.32 4.67
CA THR A 191 -9.35 -10.39 5.56
C THR A 191 -8.48 -10.01 6.76
N ALA A 192 -8.70 -8.81 7.29
CA ALA A 192 -8.06 -8.36 8.52
C ALA A 192 -8.49 -9.24 9.71
N GLY A 193 -7.56 -9.50 10.61
CA GLY A 193 -7.73 -10.42 11.73
C GLY A 193 -7.08 -9.90 13.00
N LYS A 194 -6.81 -10.82 13.93
CA LYS A 194 -6.17 -10.52 15.22
C LYS A 194 -4.97 -11.44 15.38
N ASN A 195 -3.89 -10.93 15.98
CA ASN A 195 -2.71 -11.71 16.31
C ASN A 195 -2.27 -11.49 17.77
N LEU A 196 -1.21 -12.20 18.20
CA LEU A 196 -0.71 -12.08 19.56
C LEU A 196 0.31 -10.95 19.74
N PHE A 197 0.98 -10.54 18.66
CA PHE A 197 2.04 -9.53 18.69
C PHE A 197 1.48 -8.10 18.76
N GLY A 198 0.54 -7.77 17.86
CA GLY A 198 -0.16 -6.49 17.76
C GLY A 198 -1.55 -6.53 18.40
N LYS A 199 -1.66 -7.09 19.62
CA LYS A 199 -2.96 -7.21 20.30
C LYS A 199 -3.66 -5.87 20.51
N ASP A 200 -2.89 -4.83 20.80
CA ASP A 200 -3.40 -3.49 21.07
C ASP A 200 -3.97 -2.82 19.81
N SER A 201 -3.58 -3.30 18.63
CA SER A 201 -4.07 -2.85 17.32
C SER A 201 -5.46 -3.42 16.95
N GLY A 202 -6.02 -4.34 17.76
CA GLY A 202 -7.37 -4.88 17.53
C GLY A 202 -7.46 -5.76 16.28
N THR A 203 -8.59 -5.67 15.56
CA THR A 203 -8.77 -6.26 14.22
C THR A 203 -8.03 -5.40 13.19
N HIS A 204 -6.90 -5.90 12.70
CA HIS A 204 -6.00 -5.13 11.83
C HIS A 204 -5.33 -6.00 10.77
N VAL A 205 -4.70 -5.34 9.81
CA VAL A 205 -3.63 -5.90 8.98
C VAL A 205 -2.32 -5.21 9.35
N TYR A 206 -1.28 -5.99 9.61
CA TYR A 206 0.08 -5.46 9.67
C TYR A 206 0.65 -5.45 8.24
N PHE A 207 1.04 -4.28 7.77
CA PHE A 207 1.60 -4.07 6.44
C PHE A 207 3.05 -3.62 6.51
N GLU A 208 3.90 -4.28 5.74
CA GLU A 208 5.31 -3.91 5.60
C GLU A 208 5.67 -3.70 4.14
N LEU A 209 6.47 -2.66 3.89
CA LEU A 209 7.06 -2.40 2.59
C LEU A 209 8.57 -2.53 2.71
N ARG A 210 9.18 -3.29 1.79
CA ARG A 210 10.63 -3.45 1.72
C ARG A 210 11.17 -3.11 0.34
N LYS A 211 12.37 -2.54 0.30
CA LYS A 211 13.19 -2.35 -0.90
C LYS A 211 14.59 -2.89 -0.61
N ASP A 212 15.12 -3.71 -1.51
CA ASP A 212 16.46 -4.32 -1.37
C ASP A 212 16.64 -5.09 -0.05
N GLY A 213 15.54 -5.68 0.44
CA GLY A 213 15.48 -6.42 1.69
C GLY A 213 15.37 -5.56 2.97
N LYS A 214 15.49 -4.24 2.87
CA LYS A 214 15.36 -3.29 3.99
C LYS A 214 13.92 -2.79 4.14
N GLU A 215 13.44 -2.68 5.37
CA GLU A 215 12.13 -2.11 5.67
C GLU A 215 12.13 -0.59 5.46
N VAL A 216 11.10 -0.07 4.80
CA VAL A 216 10.92 1.37 4.55
C VAL A 216 9.56 1.80 5.07
N ASN A 217 9.44 3.07 5.51
CA ASN A 217 8.19 3.58 6.06
C ASN A 217 7.06 3.61 5.00
N PRO A 218 6.03 2.74 5.08
CA PRO A 218 4.94 2.69 4.11
C PRO A 218 4.19 4.00 3.95
N GLU A 219 4.03 4.76 5.04
CA GLU A 219 3.26 6.02 5.07
C GLU A 219 3.84 7.06 4.11
N THR A 220 5.17 7.04 3.90
CA THR A 220 5.85 7.98 3.01
C THR A 220 5.70 7.63 1.52
N TYR A 221 5.26 6.41 1.22
CA TYR A 221 5.16 5.85 -0.12
C TYR A 221 3.73 5.61 -0.60
N PHE A 222 2.73 5.59 0.28
CA PHE A 222 1.35 5.55 -0.17
C PHE A 222 1.03 6.69 -1.14
N ASN A 223 0.36 6.36 -2.23
CA ASN A 223 0.05 7.25 -3.35
C ASN A 223 1.29 7.83 -4.06
N GLN A 224 2.46 7.20 -3.91
CA GLN A 224 3.68 7.53 -4.66
C GLN A 224 3.96 6.44 -5.72
N PRO A 225 4.57 6.78 -6.86
CA PRO A 225 4.99 5.79 -7.84
C PRO A 225 6.07 4.87 -7.26
N VAL A 226 6.06 3.59 -7.64
CA VAL A 226 7.03 2.58 -7.18
C VAL A 226 8.49 3.00 -7.46
N SER A 227 8.74 3.76 -8.54
CA SER A 227 10.08 4.27 -8.87
C SER A 227 10.70 5.19 -7.80
N LYS A 228 9.90 5.75 -6.90
CA LYS A 228 10.44 6.52 -5.77
C LYS A 228 11.27 5.64 -4.82
N LEU A 229 10.95 4.34 -4.75
CA LEU A 229 11.72 3.36 -3.97
C LEU A 229 13.09 3.07 -4.59
N GLU A 230 13.23 3.16 -5.92
CA GLU A 230 14.49 2.86 -6.62
C GLU A 230 15.59 3.88 -6.31
N ASN A 231 15.22 5.13 -6.06
CA ASN A 231 16.19 6.19 -5.79
C ASN A 231 16.80 6.13 -4.38
N ILE A 232 16.24 5.30 -3.49
CA ILE A 232 16.73 5.14 -2.10
C ILE A 232 18.11 4.48 -2.08
N THR A 233 18.39 3.58 -3.03
CA THR A 233 19.66 2.84 -3.08
C THR A 233 20.87 3.77 -3.30
N GLU A 234 20.65 4.99 -3.82
CA GLU A 234 21.70 6.00 -4.00
C GLU A 234 21.93 6.85 -2.75
N GLU A 235 20.89 7.17 -1.97
CA GLU A 235 21.01 8.01 -0.75
C GLU A 235 21.55 7.23 0.45
N VAL A 236 21.14 5.96 0.63
CA VAL A 236 21.57 5.14 1.79
C VAL A 236 23.05 4.71 1.69
N ALA A 237 23.61 4.67 0.48
CA ALA A 237 25.04 4.38 0.27
C ALA A 237 25.98 5.50 0.77
N GLU A 238 25.47 6.71 0.96
CA GLU A 238 26.23 7.83 1.55
C GLU A 238 26.16 7.84 3.08
N GLU A 239 25.06 7.36 3.68
CA GLU A 239 24.87 7.31 5.14
C GLU A 239 25.60 6.13 5.81
N GLU A 240 25.66 4.95 5.17
CA GLU A 240 26.40 3.80 5.74
C GLU A 240 27.91 4.03 5.86
N LYS A 241 28.48 5.00 5.12
CA LYS A 241 29.88 5.43 5.31
C LYS A 241 30.11 6.34 6.51
N ALA A 242 29.06 6.91 7.09
CA ALA A 242 29.15 7.81 8.23
C ALA A 242 29.06 7.08 9.59
N GLU A 243 28.43 5.91 9.65
CA GLU A 243 28.24 5.16 10.92
C GLU A 243 29.41 4.23 11.30
N ASP A 244 30.24 3.78 10.34
CA ASP A 244 31.40 2.91 10.62
C ASP A 244 32.60 3.65 11.28
N GLN A 245 32.47 4.95 11.57
CA GLN A 245 33.50 5.74 12.27
C GLN A 245 33.18 6.06 13.74
N SER A 246 31.97 5.76 14.24
CA SER A 246 31.57 6.10 15.62
C SER A 246 31.78 5.01 16.67
N GLU A 247 32.05 3.75 16.29
CA GLU A 247 32.18 2.65 17.26
C GLU A 247 33.61 2.46 17.85
N GLN A 248 34.58 3.32 17.52
CA GLN A 248 35.96 3.17 17.99
C GLN A 248 36.49 4.34 18.83
N THR A 249 35.70 4.89 19.77
CA THR A 249 36.23 5.89 20.75
C THR A 249 35.69 5.82 22.19
N GLU A 250 34.97 4.77 22.59
CA GLU A 250 34.62 4.57 24.02
C GLU A 250 35.30 3.34 24.63
N ALA A 251 36.62 3.37 24.65
CA ALA A 251 37.36 2.68 25.70
C ALA A 251 38.58 3.55 26.01
N THR A 252 38.77 3.81 27.31
CA THR A 252 39.90 4.42 28.02
C THR A 252 39.61 5.82 28.59
N GLU A 253 39.88 5.92 29.90
CA GLU A 253 40.19 7.11 30.70
C GLU A 253 39.05 7.76 31.50
N THR A 254 38.83 7.25 32.71
CA THR A 254 38.53 8.12 33.87
C THR A 254 39.54 7.82 34.99
N GLU A 255 40.64 8.58 35.03
CA GLU A 255 41.44 8.81 36.23
C GLU A 255 41.56 10.32 36.50
N ASP A 256 41.27 10.66 37.75
CA ASP A 256 41.84 11.74 38.57
C ASP A 256 41.51 13.23 38.26
N SER A 257 40.84 13.90 39.21
CA SER A 257 41.47 14.91 40.08
C SER A 257 40.48 15.63 41.03
N SER A 258 40.58 15.24 42.31
CA SER A 258 40.69 16.07 43.54
C SER A 258 39.77 17.27 43.80
N THR A 259 39.18 17.33 45.02
CA THR A 259 39.40 18.42 46.02
C THR A 259 38.88 18.01 47.42
N GLU A 260 39.79 17.82 48.37
CA GLU A 260 39.60 17.88 49.85
C GLU A 260 39.78 19.36 50.33
N PRO A 261 39.47 19.81 51.57
CA PRO A 261 39.76 19.12 52.85
C PRO A 261 38.75 19.32 54.00
N ALA A 262 38.85 18.47 55.04
CA ALA A 262 39.04 18.86 56.46
C ALA A 262 38.65 17.73 57.44
N GLN A 263 39.58 17.44 58.33
CA GLN A 263 39.61 16.41 59.37
C GLN A 263 38.73 16.74 60.58
N GLU A 264 38.24 15.71 61.29
CA GLU A 264 38.52 15.48 62.73
C GLU A 264 37.97 14.11 63.20
N GLU A 265 38.58 13.64 64.28
CA GLU A 265 38.71 12.28 64.84
C GLU A 265 37.41 11.70 65.46
N ASP A 266 37.24 10.36 65.54
CA ASP A 266 37.60 9.58 66.74
C ASP A 266 37.17 8.08 66.66
N THR A 267 38.05 7.24 67.21
CA THR A 267 37.90 5.89 67.81
C THR A 267 37.37 4.66 67.03
N GLN A 268 38.28 3.68 66.96
CA GLN A 268 38.00 2.25 66.85
C GLN A 268 37.43 1.69 68.17
N GLU A 269 36.50 0.75 68.08
CA GLU A 269 36.35 -0.30 69.09
C GLU A 269 36.04 -1.64 68.38
N ASN A 270 36.93 -2.60 68.57
CA ASN A 270 36.73 -4.02 68.26
C ASN A 270 35.86 -4.63 69.36
N ASP A 271 34.94 -5.55 69.02
CA ASP A 271 34.91 -6.82 69.75
C ASP A 271 34.35 -7.95 68.88
N GLU A 272 35.02 -9.09 68.99
CA GLU A 272 34.78 -10.33 68.27
C GLU A 272 33.83 -11.26 69.07
N THR A 273 33.07 -12.07 68.33
CA THR A 273 32.72 -13.49 68.64
C THR A 273 31.87 -13.86 69.87
N ASN A 274 30.70 -14.48 69.62
CA ASN A 274 30.48 -15.95 69.67
C ASN A 274 28.98 -16.27 69.37
N THR A 275 28.62 -17.18 68.44
CA THR A 275 28.45 -18.66 68.55
C THR A 275 27.36 -19.03 69.59
N ASP A 276 26.31 -19.83 69.38
CA ASP A 276 26.07 -21.16 68.75
C ASP A 276 24.53 -21.29 68.51
N ALA A 277 24.03 -21.84 67.41
CA ALA A 277 23.68 -23.26 67.18
C ALA A 277 22.74 -23.89 68.25
N ASP A 278 21.55 -24.36 67.83
CA ASP A 278 21.21 -25.78 67.96
C ASP A 278 20.00 -26.21 67.08
N LYS A 279 20.07 -27.49 66.67
CA LYS A 279 19.13 -28.29 65.88
C LYS A 279 18.14 -29.05 66.79
N GLN A 280 17.05 -29.56 66.19
CA GLN A 280 16.55 -30.96 66.19
C GLN A 280 15.09 -30.99 65.67
N GLU A 281 14.74 -31.74 64.59
CA GLU A 281 14.37 -33.19 64.54
C GLU A 281 13.07 -33.49 65.32
N GLU A 282 12.08 -34.32 64.93
CA GLU A 282 11.75 -35.18 63.78
C GLU A 282 10.31 -35.75 64.02
N GLN A 283 9.62 -36.23 62.96
CA GLN A 283 8.69 -37.41 62.91
C GLN A 283 7.35 -37.43 63.74
N ASP A 284 6.21 -38.04 63.38
CA ASP A 284 5.74 -38.90 62.28
C ASP A 284 4.21 -39.19 62.40
N LYS A 285 3.61 -39.78 61.33
CA LYS A 285 2.38 -40.63 61.21
C LYS A 285 0.97 -40.00 61.09
N GLU A 286 0.22 -40.21 59.99
CA GLU A 286 -0.46 -41.41 59.41
C GLU A 286 -1.89 -41.65 59.97
N GLU A 287 -2.93 -41.48 59.15
CA GLU A 287 -4.01 -42.49 58.99
C GLU A 287 -4.98 -42.16 57.84
N THR A 288 -5.35 -43.24 57.15
CA THR A 288 -6.15 -43.41 55.94
C THR A 288 -7.66 -43.37 56.19
N ASN A 289 -8.46 -43.04 55.15
CA ASN A 289 -9.60 -43.90 54.81
C ASN A 289 -10.12 -43.67 53.38
N ASP A 290 -10.10 -44.78 52.63
CA ASP A 290 -10.86 -45.14 51.44
C ASP A 290 -12.38 -44.91 51.61
N THR A 291 -13.08 -44.62 50.51
CA THR A 291 -14.39 -45.23 50.14
C THR A 291 -14.72 -44.94 48.67
N SER A 292 -14.52 -45.96 47.81
CA SER A 292 -15.37 -46.48 46.71
C SER A 292 -16.51 -45.60 46.17
N ALA A 293 -16.68 -45.34 44.87
CA ALA A 293 -16.94 -46.21 43.70
C ALA A 293 -18.36 -45.96 43.12
N SER A 294 -18.40 -45.77 41.79
CA SER A 294 -19.44 -46.15 40.83
C SER A 294 -20.90 -45.73 41.02
N ALA A 295 -21.36 -44.80 40.18
CA ALA A 295 -22.47 -44.96 39.24
C ALA A 295 -22.48 -43.80 38.23
#